data_AF-A0A915MTJ0-F1
#
_entry.id   AF-A0A915MTJ0-F1
#
_cell.length_a   1.000
_cell.length_b   1.000
_cell.length_c   1.000
_cell.angle_alpha   90.00
_cell.angle_beta   90.00
_cell.angle_gamma   90.00
#
_symmetry.space_group_name_H-M   'P 1'
#
loop_
_entity.id
_entity.type
_entity.pdbx_description
1 polymer ?
#
loop_
_entity_poly.entity_id
_entity_poly.type
_entity_poly.pdbx_seq_one_letter_code
_entity_poly.pdbx_strand_id
1 'polypeptide(L)' 'SNDAIGRVLLGCAATGAELRHWMDMLASPRRPIAQWHTLQPIEDDEKPKENGTAD' A
#
# COMPACT_ATOMS: atom_id res chain seq x y z
N SER A 1 6.50 15.91 17.20
CA SER A 1 6.52 15.69 15.75
C SER A 1 5.62 14.51 15.45
N ASN A 2 4.82 14.55 14.38
CA ASN A 2 3.93 13.47 13.96
C ASN A 2 4.45 12.82 12.67
N ASP A 3 5.76 12.63 12.60
CA ASP A 3 6.41 12.09 11.40
C ASP A 3 6.08 10.61 11.28
N ALA A 4 5.67 10.21 10.09
CA ALA A 4 5.19 8.86 9.86
C ALA A 4 6.37 7.88 9.78
N ILE A 5 6.26 6.76 10.50
CA ILE A 5 7.32 5.75 10.59
C ILE A 5 7.38 4.87 9.33
N GLY A 6 6.24 4.60 8.72
CA GLY A 6 6.11 3.72 7.57
C GLY A 6 4.65 3.52 7.13
N ARG A 7 4.46 2.85 5.98
CA ARG A 7 3.13 2.53 5.41
C ARG A 7 3.05 1.10 4.89
N VAL A 8 1.82 0.63 4.66
CA VAL A 8 1.49 -0.61 3.94
C VAL A 8 0.32 -0.31 3.01
N LEU A 9 0.31 -0.93 1.83
CA LEU A 9 -0.78 -0.83 0.86
C LEU A 9 -1.47 -2.20 0.77
N LEU A 10 -2.79 -2.24 0.98
CA LEU A 10 -3.65 -3.40 0.72
C LEU A 10 -4.48 -3.15 -0.53
N GLY A 11 -4.79 -4.20 -1.29
CA GLY A 11 -5.67 -4.11 -2.46
C GLY A 11 -5.08 -4.77 -3.70
N CYS A 12 -5.72 -4.55 -4.84
CA CYS A 12 -5.36 -5.20 -6.10
C CYS A 12 -3.98 -4.81 -6.65
N ALA A 13 -3.44 -3.65 -6.24
CA ALA A 13 -2.10 -3.20 -6.62
C ALA A 13 -1.00 -3.70 -5.67
N ALA A 14 -1.37 -4.39 -4.58
CA ALA A 14 -0.42 -4.96 -3.64
C ALA A 14 0.21 -6.25 -4.20
N THR A 15 1.30 -6.68 -3.59
CA THR A 15 1.94 -7.97 -3.88
C THR A 15 2.14 -8.73 -2.56
N GLY A 16 2.62 -9.97 -2.61
CA GLY A 16 3.04 -10.70 -1.41
C GLY A 16 1.93 -10.89 -0.35
N ALA A 17 2.29 -10.56 0.91
CA ALA A 17 1.47 -10.82 2.09
C ALA A 17 0.23 -9.92 2.14
N GLU A 18 0.35 -8.70 1.63
CA GLU A 18 -0.66 -7.67 1.55
C GLU A 18 -1.78 -8.05 0.57
N LEU A 19 -1.39 -8.55 -0.61
CA LEU A 19 -2.34 -9.08 -1.59
C LEU A 19 -3.08 -10.30 -1.04
N ARG A 20 -2.36 -11.21 -0.36
CA ARG A 20 -2.99 -12.39 0.25
C ARG A 20 -4.01 -11.97 1.31
N HIS A 21 -3.65 -11.06 2.21
CA HIS A 21 -4.57 -10.56 3.22
C HIS A 21 -5.84 -9.95 2.60
N TRP A 22 -5.68 -9.18 1.52
CA TRP A 22 -6.80 -8.63 0.77
C TRP A 22 -7.70 -9.71 0.17
N MET A 23 -7.11 -10.73 -0.47
CA MET A 23 -7.87 -11.84 -1.05
C MET A 23 -8.60 -12.66 0.00
N ASP A 24 -7.98 -12.91 1.16
CA ASP A 24 -8.60 -13.63 2.28
C ASP A 24 -9.81 -12.88 2.84
N MET A 25 -9.73 -11.55 2.92
CA MET A 25 -10.85 -10.69 3.30
C MET A 25 -12.02 -10.80 2.31
N LEU A 26 -11.75 -10.76 1.00
CA LEU A 26 -12.78 -10.91 -0.04
C LEU A 26 -13.39 -12.33 -0.06
N ALA A 27 -12.57 -13.35 0.18
CA ALA A 27 -13.00 -14.75 0.22
C ALA A 27 -13.82 -15.10 1.47
N SER A 28 -13.75 -14.28 2.53
CA SER A 28 -14.41 -14.53 3.82
C SER A 28 -15.38 -13.40 4.23
N PRO A 29 -16.51 -13.21 3.51
CA PRO A 29 -17.45 -12.14 3.84
C PRO A 29 -17.91 -12.21 5.31
N ARG A 30 -17.89 -11.06 5.98
CA ARG A 30 -18.30 -10.88 7.39
C ARG A 30 -17.46 -11.62 8.42
N ARG A 31 -16.34 -12.23 8.03
CA ARG A 31 -15.36 -12.79 8.97
C ARG A 31 -14.18 -11.84 9.07
N PRO A 32 -13.80 -11.39 10.28
CA PRO A 32 -12.59 -10.59 10.44
C PRO A 32 -11.37 -11.44 10.16
N ILE A 33 -10.42 -10.89 9.41
CA ILE A 33 -9.11 -11.48 9.14
C ILE A 33 -8.06 -10.59 9.80
N ALA A 34 -7.15 -11.18 10.58
CA ALA A 34 -6.07 -10.48 11.24
C ALA A 34 -4.73 -11.02 10.73
N GLN A 35 -3.84 -10.11 10.29
CA GLN A 35 -2.52 -10.46 9.80
C GLN A 35 -1.53 -9.33 10.10
N TRP A 36 -0.33 -9.71 10.53
CA TRP A 36 0.79 -8.77 10.70
C TRP A 36 1.44 -8.46 9.36
N HIS A 37 1.86 -7.19 9.19
CA HIS A 37 2.60 -6.72 8.01
C HIS A 37 3.83 -5.94 8.44
N THR A 38 4.88 -5.98 7.62
CA THR A 38 6.09 -5.19 7.86
C THR A 38 5.91 -3.82 7.23
N LEU A 39 6.03 -2.76 8.02
CA LEU A 39 5.95 -1.39 7.51
C LEU A 39 7.05 -1.14 6.48
N GLN A 40 6.66 -0.56 5.35
CA GLN A 40 7.59 -0.09 4.32
C GLN A 40 7.89 1.39 4.54
N PRO A 41 9.06 1.88 4.11
CA PRO A 41 9.34 3.32 4.07
C PRO A 41 8.24 4.06 3.31
N ILE A 42 7.93 5.26 3.77
CA ILE A 42 7.11 6.18 3.00
C ILE A 42 8.05 6.78 1.96
N GLU A 43 7.99 6.29 0.73
CA GLU A 43 8.62 6.98 -0.39
C GLU A 43 8.00 8.38 -0.46
N ASP A 44 8.85 9.41 -0.46
CA ASP A 44 8.39 10.79 -0.67
C ASP A 44 7.75 10.85 -2.05
N ASP A 45 6.42 10.98 -2.08
CA ASP A 45 5.65 11.21 -3.31
C ASP A 45 5.97 12.63 -3.84
N GLU A 46 7.21 12.90 -4.25
CA GLU A 46 7.60 14.16 -4.91
C GLU A 46 7.47 14.07 -6.43
N LYS A 47 6.30 14.58 -6.83
CA LYS A 47 5.92 15.27 -8.07
C LYS A 47 5.64 14.44 -9.33
N PRO A 48 4.51 14.73 -10.01
CA PRO A 48 4.36 14.39 -11.42
C PRO A 48 5.56 14.99 -12.16
N LYS A 49 6.25 14.18 -12.96
CA LYS A 49 7.17 14.72 -13.96
C LYS A 49 6.35 15.59 -14.90
N GLU A 50 6.44 16.91 -14.70
CA GLU A 50 6.04 17.87 -15.72
C GLU A 50 6.96 17.61 -16.91
N ASN A 51 6.44 16.86 -17.88
CA ASN A 51 7.12 16.63 -19.14
C ASN A 51 7.05 17.94 -19.95
N GLY A 52 7.90 18.90 -19.58
CA GLY A 52 8.29 19.97 -20.48
C GLY A 52 9.18 19.37 -21.57
N THR A 53 8.61 19.12 -22.75
CA THR A 53 9.39 19.14 -23.98
C THR A 53 8.87 20.32 -24.77
N ALA A 54 9.62 21.41 -24.69
CA ALA A 54 9.59 22.47 -25.68
C ALA A 54 10.39 21.98 -26.89
N ASP A 55 9.71 21.82 -28.02
CA ASP A 55 10.10 22.23 -29.38
C ASP A 55 8.89 22.04 -30.32
#